data_AF-A0A7W0HKC0-F1
#
_entry.id   AF-A0A7W0HKC0-F1
#
_cell.length_a   1.000
_cell.length_b   1.000
_cell.length_c   1.000
_cell.angle_alpha   90.00
_cell.angle_beta   90.00
_cell.angle_gamma   90.00
#
_symmetry.space_group_name_H-M   'P 1'
#
loop_
_entity.id
_entity.type
_entity.pdbx_description
1 polymer ?
#
loop_
_entity_poly.entity_id
_entity_poly.type
_entity_poly.pdbx_seq_one_letter_code
_entity_poly.pdbx_strand_id
1 'polypeptide(L)'
;MYIAKKRTRRGTRYFLRQSVGRRGALKSRHLFDLGGNPADYLVYPDDGCAFYVHEDLCDRLLELGVDPDNDELERVFFPFLDPETQRVIQAFSHDHLTAGAKQELRRSVNQAEKGAFHIFDRRRMHYLRFAAMDQTHIRAAPAKIYRDLLDKSRDEIEQYFMEKENILTAREKKIYPYVIFNVADAFPGQLPHRYPETLPREQVDECFLEAVCRLNADAGFWADLGCTDGLNEYLIRYVCWFFDNEFSQGAYLEEWIREWMDRRRTFQAPPAKNRMEKDEAVAVMGISAHAFSGYTVKTLTRQYRRMARRHHPDHGGDHEGFIRLNRAFETLLARLRSGIR
;
A
#
# COMPACT_ATOMS: atom_id res chain seq x y z
N MET A 1 -11.57 -12.69 18.26
CA MET A 1 -10.97 -13.94 17.77
C MET A 1 -10.56 -13.82 16.31
N TYR A 2 -9.68 -14.71 15.84
CA TYR A 2 -9.19 -14.81 14.46
C TYR A 2 -8.73 -16.23 14.12
N ILE A 3 -8.68 -16.58 12.83
CA ILE A 3 -8.11 -17.85 12.34
C ILE A 3 -6.66 -17.59 11.90
N ALA A 4 -5.73 -18.28 12.54
CA ALA A 4 -4.31 -18.29 12.18
C ALA A 4 -4.01 -19.44 11.22
N LYS A 5 -3.29 -19.14 10.14
CA LYS A 5 -2.82 -20.10 9.14
C LYS A 5 -1.34 -20.39 9.35
N LYS A 6 -0.98 -21.68 9.37
CA LYS A 6 0.42 -22.13 9.43
C LYS A 6 0.73 -23.09 8.30
N ARG A 7 1.86 -22.87 7.61
CA ARG A 7 2.37 -23.83 6.62
C ARG A 7 3.22 -24.89 7.32
N THR A 8 2.90 -26.16 7.08
CA THR A 8 3.67 -27.30 7.58
C THR A 8 4.10 -28.19 6.42
N ARG A 9 5.04 -29.12 6.67
CA ARG A 9 5.41 -30.13 5.65
C ARG A 9 4.22 -30.97 5.15
N ARG A 10 3.18 -31.12 5.96
CA ARG A 10 1.97 -31.92 5.64
C ARG A 10 0.86 -31.08 4.99
N GLY A 11 1.13 -29.82 4.67
CA GLY A 11 0.15 -28.89 4.11
C GLY A 11 -0.14 -27.71 5.04
N THR A 12 -1.18 -26.96 4.68
CA THR A 12 -1.64 -25.82 5.49
C THR A 12 -2.51 -26.32 6.64
N ARG A 13 -2.28 -25.79 7.84
CA ARG A 13 -3.10 -26.04 9.03
C ARG A 13 -3.65 -24.73 9.59
N TYR A 14 -4.86 -24.77 10.12
CA TYR A 14 -5.58 -23.61 10.62
C TYR A 14 -5.85 -23.77 12.12
N PHE A 15 -5.76 -22.66 12.84
CA PHE A 15 -5.96 -22.62 14.29
C PHE A 15 -6.85 -21.44 14.66
N LEU A 16 -7.86 -21.67 15.48
CA LEU A 16 -8.64 -20.60 16.09
C LEU A 16 -7.86 -20.02 17.28
N ARG A 17 -7.67 -18.70 17.28
CA ARG A 17 -6.92 -17.97 18.31
C ARG A 17 -7.64 -16.70 18.74
N GLN A 18 -7.22 -16.15 19.87
CA GLN A 18 -7.76 -14.93 20.43
C GLN A 18 -6.63 -14.01 20.90
N SER A 19 -6.73 -12.73 20.53
CA SER A 19 -5.90 -11.69 21.14
C SER A 19 -6.44 -11.34 22.51
N VAL A 20 -5.61 -11.50 23.53
CA VAL A 20 -5.95 -11.26 24.95
C VAL A 20 -4.98 -10.27 25.57
N GLY A 21 -5.50 -9.25 26.24
CA GLY A 21 -4.67 -8.30 26.98
C GLY A 21 -4.12 -8.94 28.26
N ARG A 22 -2.79 -9.02 28.41
CA ARG A 22 -2.13 -9.52 29.62
C ARG A 22 -0.95 -8.63 30.00
N ARG A 23 -1.04 -7.97 31.17
CA ARG A 23 0.03 -7.11 31.75
C ARG A 23 0.53 -6.02 30.78
N GLY A 24 -0.39 -5.34 30.09
CA GLY A 24 -0.06 -4.23 29.19
C GLY A 24 0.46 -4.64 27.80
N ALA A 25 0.53 -5.94 27.49
CA ALA A 25 0.81 -6.44 26.15
C ALA A 25 -0.35 -7.34 25.67
N LEU A 26 -0.67 -7.26 24.39
CA LEU A 26 -1.64 -8.16 23.75
C LEU A 26 -0.92 -9.45 23.38
N LYS A 27 -1.48 -10.58 23.80
CA LYS A 27 -0.94 -11.91 23.54
C LYS A 27 -1.89 -12.76 22.72
N SER A 28 -1.34 -13.66 21.92
CA SER A 28 -2.15 -14.68 21.26
C SER A 28 -2.42 -15.86 22.20
N ARG A 29 -3.69 -16.20 22.38
CA ARG A 29 -4.15 -17.41 23.06
C ARG A 29 -4.66 -18.41 22.02
N HIS A 30 -4.11 -19.62 22.04
CA HIS A 30 -4.64 -20.73 21.25
C HIS A 30 -5.98 -21.20 21.84
N LEU A 31 -7.00 -21.32 20.99
CA LEU A 31 -8.31 -21.83 21.38
C LEU A 31 -8.54 -23.23 20.83
N PHE A 32 -8.40 -23.40 19.51
CA PHE A 32 -8.79 -24.65 18.86
C PHE A 32 -7.96 -24.94 17.60
N ASP A 33 -7.80 -26.22 17.26
CA ASP A 33 -7.11 -26.67 16.05
C ASP A 33 -8.14 -27.06 14.99
N LEU A 34 -8.27 -26.24 13.95
CA LEU A 34 -9.26 -26.40 12.88
C LEU A 34 -8.79 -27.37 11.78
N GLY A 35 -7.61 -27.97 11.93
CA GLY A 35 -7.09 -28.93 10.96
C GLY A 35 -6.77 -28.30 9.61
N GLY A 36 -7.04 -29.03 8.52
CA GLY A 36 -6.67 -28.65 7.16
C GLY A 36 -7.68 -27.72 6.46
N ASN A 37 -8.94 -27.73 6.88
CA ASN A 37 -10.02 -26.97 6.27
C ASN A 37 -11.01 -26.46 7.33
N PRO A 38 -11.02 -25.15 7.64
CA PRO A 38 -11.98 -24.59 8.59
C PRO A 38 -13.45 -24.77 8.21
N ALA A 39 -13.74 -24.98 6.92
CA ALA A 39 -15.10 -25.21 6.45
C ALA A 39 -15.70 -26.54 6.96
N ASP A 40 -14.86 -27.47 7.44
CA ASP A 40 -15.33 -28.73 8.03
C ASP A 40 -16.13 -28.51 9.33
N TYR A 41 -16.02 -27.32 9.93
CA TYR A 41 -16.78 -26.91 11.12
C TYR A 41 -18.01 -26.06 10.80
N LEU A 42 -18.34 -25.89 9.52
CA LEU A 42 -19.52 -25.17 9.07
C LEU A 42 -20.60 -26.16 8.65
N VAL A 43 -21.76 -26.08 9.30
CA VAL A 43 -22.90 -26.95 9.00
C VAL A 43 -24.00 -26.13 8.34
N TYR A 44 -24.43 -26.60 7.16
CA TYR A 44 -25.54 -26.04 6.40
C TYR A 44 -26.73 -26.98 6.59
N PRO A 45 -27.77 -26.60 7.36
CA PRO A 45 -28.90 -27.48 7.66
C PRO A 45 -29.78 -27.74 6.42
N ASP A 46 -29.80 -26.79 5.49
CA ASP A 46 -30.66 -26.78 4.32
C ASP A 46 -29.83 -26.48 3.06
N ASP A 47 -30.43 -26.62 1.87
CA ASP A 47 -29.85 -26.16 0.59
C ASP A 47 -29.86 -24.61 0.43
N GLY A 48 -30.02 -23.88 1.54
CA GLY A 48 -30.02 -22.41 1.58
C GLY A 48 -28.70 -21.83 2.10
N CYS A 49 -28.66 -20.52 2.31
CA CYS A 49 -27.49 -19.80 2.84
C CYS A 49 -27.45 -19.71 4.37
N ALA A 50 -28.31 -20.46 5.06
CA ALA A 50 -28.24 -20.57 6.51
C ALA A 50 -27.10 -21.50 6.89
N PHE A 51 -26.32 -21.12 7.89
CA PHE A 51 -25.24 -21.95 8.42
C PHE A 51 -25.13 -21.77 9.92
N TYR A 52 -24.54 -22.76 10.59
CA TYR A 52 -24.10 -22.64 11.97
C TYR A 52 -22.73 -23.30 12.14
N VAL A 53 -22.05 -22.92 13.22
CA VAL A 53 -20.76 -23.51 13.58
C VAL A 53 -21.01 -24.79 14.37
N HIS A 54 -20.29 -25.86 14.03
CA HIS A 54 -20.45 -27.19 14.62
C HIS A 54 -20.37 -27.18 16.16
N GLU A 55 -21.28 -27.90 16.82
CA GLU A 55 -21.45 -27.89 18.29
C GLU A 55 -20.16 -28.24 19.04
N ASP A 56 -19.42 -29.27 18.59
CA ASP A 56 -18.10 -29.62 19.15
C ASP A 56 -17.14 -28.44 19.28
N LEU A 57 -17.16 -27.48 18.35
CA LEU A 57 -16.32 -26.29 18.44
C LEU A 57 -16.85 -25.32 19.52
N CYS A 58 -18.16 -25.10 19.54
CA CYS A 58 -18.82 -24.23 20.51
C CYS A 58 -18.61 -24.74 21.94
N ASP A 59 -18.84 -26.03 22.19
CA ASP A 59 -18.63 -26.66 23.49
C ASP A 59 -17.19 -26.51 23.98
N ARG A 60 -16.22 -26.70 23.07
CA ARG A 60 -14.80 -26.54 23.38
C ARG A 60 -14.40 -25.10 23.71
N LEU A 61 -15.05 -24.12 23.09
CA LEU A 61 -14.84 -22.72 23.43
C LEU A 61 -15.41 -22.41 24.82
N LEU A 62 -16.62 -22.90 25.12
CA LEU A 62 -17.24 -22.77 26.43
C LEU A 62 -16.40 -23.41 27.55
N GLU A 63 -15.85 -24.60 27.32
CA GLU A 63 -14.90 -25.26 28.25
C GLU A 63 -13.66 -24.40 28.54
N LEU A 64 -13.22 -23.58 27.57
CA LEU A 64 -12.09 -22.66 27.71
C LEU A 64 -12.48 -21.31 28.33
N GLY A 65 -13.75 -21.13 28.70
CA GLY A 65 -14.32 -19.90 29.22
C GLY A 65 -14.48 -18.81 28.16
N VAL A 66 -14.66 -19.20 26.90
CA VAL A 66 -14.88 -18.29 25.76
C VAL A 66 -16.28 -18.54 25.24
N ASP A 67 -17.15 -17.53 25.33
CA ASP A 67 -18.54 -17.58 24.87
C ASP A 67 -18.73 -16.51 23.79
N PRO A 68 -18.33 -16.81 22.54
CA PRO A 68 -18.45 -15.84 21.46
C PRO A 68 -19.88 -15.78 20.94
N ASP A 69 -20.34 -14.59 20.58
CA ASP A 69 -21.62 -14.46 19.89
C ASP A 69 -21.52 -14.98 18.44
N ASN A 70 -22.70 -15.24 17.85
CA ASN A 70 -22.79 -15.74 16.47
C ASN A 70 -22.17 -14.76 15.47
N ASP A 71 -22.25 -13.46 15.71
CA ASP A 71 -21.68 -12.43 14.85
C ASP A 71 -20.14 -12.49 14.84
N GLU A 72 -19.50 -12.74 15.98
CA GLU A 72 -18.06 -12.91 16.08
C GLU A 72 -17.60 -14.17 15.36
N LEU A 73 -18.32 -15.28 15.54
CA LEU A 73 -18.03 -16.53 14.84
C LEU A 73 -18.23 -16.39 13.33
N GLU A 74 -19.34 -15.82 12.88
CA GLU A 74 -19.60 -15.50 11.48
C GLU A 74 -18.46 -14.68 10.90
N ARG A 75 -18.06 -13.58 11.55
CA ARG A 75 -16.97 -12.72 11.08
C ARG A 75 -15.65 -13.47 10.92
N VAL A 76 -15.35 -14.40 11.83
CA VAL A 76 -14.10 -15.18 11.82
C VAL A 76 -14.11 -16.26 10.74
N PHE A 77 -15.26 -16.94 10.55
CA PHE A 77 -15.42 -18.00 9.56
C PHE A 77 -15.82 -17.49 8.17
N PHE A 78 -16.20 -16.22 8.04
CA PHE A 78 -16.65 -15.60 6.80
C PHE A 78 -15.79 -15.97 5.57
N PRO A 79 -14.44 -15.94 5.62
CA PRO A 79 -13.60 -16.29 4.46
C PRO A 79 -13.71 -17.76 3.99
N PHE A 80 -14.26 -18.65 4.84
CA PHE A 80 -14.38 -20.08 4.61
C PHE A 80 -15.82 -20.54 4.35
N LEU A 81 -16.80 -19.62 4.43
CA LEU A 81 -18.18 -19.89 4.00
C LEU A 81 -18.22 -20.21 2.51
N ASP A 82 -19.27 -20.92 2.07
CA ASP A 82 -19.46 -21.16 0.65
C ASP A 82 -19.66 -19.83 -0.11
N PRO A 83 -19.30 -19.76 -1.40
CA PRO A 83 -19.34 -18.51 -2.16
C PRO A 83 -20.74 -17.89 -2.30
N GLU A 84 -21.81 -18.68 -2.19
CA GLU A 84 -23.18 -18.17 -2.29
C GLU A 84 -23.58 -17.48 -0.99
N THR A 85 -23.37 -18.14 0.15
CA THR A 85 -23.58 -17.57 1.48
C THR A 85 -22.76 -16.29 1.69
N GLN A 86 -21.50 -16.27 1.26
CA GLN A 86 -20.67 -15.05 1.31
C GLN A 86 -21.31 -13.86 0.59
N ARG A 87 -21.87 -14.10 -0.62
CA ARG A 87 -22.53 -13.04 -1.41
C ARG A 87 -23.80 -12.55 -0.74
N VAL A 88 -24.60 -13.47 -0.20
CA VAL A 88 -25.86 -13.14 0.48
C VAL A 88 -25.58 -12.26 1.70
N ILE A 89 -24.66 -12.67 2.57
CA ILE A 89 -24.26 -11.88 3.76
C ILE A 89 -23.71 -10.52 3.35
N GLN A 90 -22.87 -10.45 2.32
CA GLN A 90 -22.34 -9.18 1.80
C GLN A 90 -23.45 -8.25 1.30
N ALA A 91 -24.44 -8.78 0.58
CA ALA A 91 -25.56 -8.00 0.07
C ALA A 91 -26.38 -7.36 1.22
N PHE A 92 -26.60 -8.09 2.32
CA PHE A 92 -27.29 -7.56 3.50
C PHE A 92 -26.42 -6.64 4.36
N SER A 93 -25.09 -6.78 4.30
CA SER A 93 -24.15 -5.91 5.04
C SER A 93 -24.05 -4.48 4.47
N HIS A 94 -24.56 -4.23 3.26
CA HIS A 94 -24.48 -2.93 2.61
C HIS A 94 -25.52 -1.90 3.08
N ASP A 95 -26.50 -2.31 3.89
CA ASP A 95 -27.56 -1.42 4.37
C ASP A 95 -27.18 -0.72 5.67
N HIS A 96 -26.77 0.55 5.52
CA HIS A 96 -26.70 1.59 6.54
C HIS A 96 -26.05 1.21 7.90
N LEU A 97 -24.79 1.64 8.08
CA LEU A 97 -24.15 1.67 9.40
C LEU A 97 -25.10 2.28 10.44
N THR A 98 -25.47 1.48 11.44
CA THR A 98 -26.30 1.89 12.56
C THR A 98 -25.62 3.04 13.32
N ALA A 99 -26.39 3.79 14.12
CA ALA A 99 -25.84 4.86 14.95
C ALA A 99 -24.74 4.35 15.91
N GLY A 100 -24.92 3.12 16.44
CA GLY A 100 -23.92 2.42 17.24
C GLY A 100 -22.64 2.10 16.47
N ALA A 101 -22.76 1.48 15.28
CA ALA A 101 -21.61 1.17 14.43
C ALA A 101 -20.83 2.43 14.02
N LYS A 102 -21.52 3.55 13.74
CA LYS A 102 -20.87 4.85 13.49
C LYS A 102 -20.10 5.36 14.70
N GLN A 103 -20.62 5.17 15.91
CA GLN A 103 -19.96 5.60 17.13
C GLN A 103 -18.70 4.76 17.41
N GLU A 104 -18.78 3.44 17.24
CA GLU A 104 -17.62 2.54 17.35
C GLU A 104 -16.56 2.84 16.29
N LEU A 105 -16.98 3.14 15.06
CA LEU A 105 -16.07 3.57 14.01
C LEU A 105 -15.33 4.86 14.39
N ARG A 106 -16.01 5.82 15.01
CA ARG A 106 -15.37 7.05 15.50
C ARG A 106 -14.40 6.76 16.65
N ARG A 107 -14.77 5.88 17.58
CA ARG A 107 -13.90 5.47 18.70
C ARG A 107 -12.62 4.81 18.20
N SER A 108 -12.73 3.86 17.27
CA SER A 108 -11.56 3.20 16.68
C SER A 108 -10.66 4.15 15.90
N VAL A 109 -11.22 5.11 15.16
CA VAL A 109 -10.41 6.15 14.49
C VAL A 109 -9.65 7.00 15.51
N ASN A 110 -10.33 7.46 16.56
CA ASN A 110 -9.69 8.26 17.62
C ASN A 110 -8.62 7.46 18.39
N GLN A 111 -8.82 6.17 18.58
CA GLN A 111 -7.81 5.28 19.18
C GLN A 111 -6.62 5.09 18.24
N ALA A 112 -6.84 4.92 16.94
CA ALA A 112 -5.77 4.77 15.96
C ALA A 112 -4.89 6.03 15.90
N GLU A 113 -5.46 7.22 16.04
CA GLU A 113 -4.70 8.48 16.13
C GLU A 113 -3.76 8.54 17.34
N LYS A 114 -4.12 7.85 18.43
CA LYS A 114 -3.32 7.76 19.66
C LYS A 114 -2.45 6.50 19.73
N GLY A 115 -2.66 5.56 18.81
CA GLY A 115 -2.02 4.26 18.79
C GLY A 115 -0.55 4.34 18.41
N ALA A 116 0.30 3.66 19.18
CA ALA A 116 1.70 3.46 18.82
C ALA A 116 1.83 2.18 18.00
N PHE A 117 1.92 2.33 16.67
CA PHE A 117 2.17 1.21 15.75
C PHE A 117 3.65 1.10 15.42
N HIS A 118 4.16 -0.13 15.33
CA HIS A 118 5.54 -0.35 14.91
C HIS A 118 5.78 0.20 13.51
N ILE A 119 6.96 0.78 13.26
CA ILE A 119 7.24 1.43 11.97
C ILE A 119 7.11 0.46 10.79
N PHE A 120 7.49 -0.80 10.99
CA PHE A 120 7.35 -1.84 9.97
C PHE A 120 5.88 -2.06 9.56
N ASP A 121 4.96 -2.14 10.54
CA ASP A 121 3.52 -2.28 10.27
C ASP A 121 2.97 -1.07 9.52
N ARG A 122 3.43 0.12 9.90
CA ARG A 122 3.03 1.35 9.22
C ARG A 122 3.41 1.31 7.75
N ARG A 123 4.63 0.86 7.43
CA ARG A 123 5.15 0.78 6.06
C ARG A 123 4.38 -0.23 5.22
N ARG A 124 4.09 -1.41 5.79
CA ARG A 124 3.24 -2.44 5.16
C ARG A 124 1.86 -1.90 4.82
N MET A 125 1.17 -1.33 5.81
CA MET A 125 -0.17 -0.75 5.61
C MET A 125 -0.16 0.42 4.62
N HIS A 126 0.85 1.29 4.68
CA HIS A 126 0.98 2.42 3.77
C HIS A 126 1.11 1.95 2.32
N TYR A 127 1.98 0.97 2.04
CA TYR A 127 2.12 0.42 0.70
C TYR A 127 0.83 -0.27 0.24
N LEU A 128 0.23 -1.12 1.06
CA LEU A 128 -1.01 -1.83 0.70
C LEU A 128 -2.20 -0.88 0.44
N ARG A 129 -2.17 0.35 0.97
CA ARG A 129 -3.21 1.36 0.73
C ARG A 129 -2.91 2.32 -0.40
N PHE A 130 -1.64 2.64 -0.65
CA PHE A 130 -1.29 3.72 -1.58
C PHE A 130 -0.37 3.28 -2.73
N ALA A 131 0.12 2.04 -2.72
CA ALA A 131 1.15 1.50 -3.63
C ALA A 131 2.40 2.40 -3.75
N ALA A 132 2.64 3.23 -2.74
CA ALA A 132 3.68 4.25 -2.78
C ALA A 132 5.02 3.70 -2.28
N MET A 133 6.05 3.77 -3.13
CA MET A 133 7.42 3.38 -2.78
C MET A 133 8.11 4.40 -1.87
N ASP A 134 7.87 5.70 -2.09
CA ASP A 134 8.39 6.75 -1.22
C ASP A 134 7.53 6.83 0.05
N GLN A 135 8.17 6.53 1.19
CA GLN A 135 7.53 6.53 2.51
C GLN A 135 8.18 7.53 3.47
N THR A 136 8.93 8.51 2.95
CA THR A 136 9.57 9.57 3.76
C THR A 136 8.55 10.32 4.64
N HIS A 137 7.34 10.55 4.12
CA HIS A 137 6.25 11.22 4.83
C HIS A 137 5.24 10.27 5.47
N ILE A 138 5.63 9.03 5.79
CA ILE A 138 4.73 8.03 6.41
C ILE A 138 4.10 8.51 7.73
N ARG A 139 4.77 9.44 8.42
CA ARG A 139 4.25 10.07 9.64
C ARG A 139 3.03 10.95 9.41
N ALA A 140 2.88 11.52 8.22
CA ALA A 140 1.74 12.35 7.83
C ALA A 140 0.54 11.51 7.32
N ALA A 141 0.71 10.20 7.14
CA ALA A 141 -0.37 9.33 6.70
C ALA A 141 -1.52 9.33 7.72
N PRO A 142 -2.80 9.40 7.28
CA PRO A 142 -3.94 9.43 8.20
C PRO A 142 -3.98 8.18 9.09
N ALA A 143 -3.98 8.36 10.42
CA ALA A 143 -3.89 7.24 11.35
C ALA A 143 -5.06 6.23 11.24
N LYS A 144 -6.22 6.67 10.71
CA LYS A 144 -7.38 5.83 10.41
C LYS A 144 -7.09 4.61 9.52
N ILE A 145 -5.99 4.61 8.76
CA ILE A 145 -5.59 3.45 7.95
C ILE A 145 -5.03 2.32 8.81
N TYR A 146 -4.59 2.62 10.03
CA TYR A 146 -4.04 1.65 10.98
C TYR A 146 -5.08 1.10 11.96
N ARG A 147 -6.36 1.51 11.84
CA ARG A 147 -7.43 1.04 12.75
C ARG A 147 -7.52 -0.49 12.78
N ASP A 148 -7.28 -1.12 11.63
CA ASP A 148 -7.37 -2.57 11.48
C ASP A 148 -6.28 -3.30 12.27
N LEU A 149 -5.29 -2.58 12.81
CA LEU A 149 -4.22 -3.12 13.63
C LEU A 149 -4.46 -2.92 15.14
N LEU A 150 -5.48 -2.16 15.51
CA LEU A 150 -5.82 -1.90 16.92
C LEU A 150 -6.25 -3.18 17.62
N ASP A 151 -5.89 -3.26 18.90
CA ASP A 151 -6.30 -4.32 19.84
C ASP A 151 -5.97 -5.75 19.36
N LYS A 152 -4.93 -5.88 18.52
CA LYS A 152 -4.42 -7.14 18.00
C LYS A 152 -3.08 -7.52 18.64
N SER A 153 -2.94 -8.81 18.95
CA SER A 153 -1.63 -9.40 19.27
C SER A 153 -0.70 -9.38 18.06
N ARG A 154 0.59 -9.56 18.30
CA ARG A 154 1.59 -9.59 17.21
C ARG A 154 1.25 -10.65 16.16
N ASP A 155 0.86 -11.83 16.63
CA ASP A 155 0.45 -12.95 15.77
C ASP A 155 -0.76 -12.61 14.89
N GLU A 156 -1.80 -11.99 15.47
CA GLU A 156 -2.99 -11.58 14.71
C GLU A 156 -2.65 -10.53 13.64
N ILE A 157 -1.75 -9.59 13.95
CA ILE A 157 -1.30 -8.61 12.95
C ILE A 157 -0.51 -9.30 11.82
N GLU A 158 0.34 -10.28 12.12
CA GLU A 158 1.06 -11.02 11.08
C GLU A 158 0.12 -11.83 10.18
N GLN A 159 -0.90 -12.47 10.76
CA GLN A 159 -1.94 -13.19 10.01
C GLN A 159 -2.77 -12.23 9.13
N TYR A 160 -3.13 -11.06 9.67
CA TYR A 160 -3.79 -10.01 8.89
C TYR A 160 -2.95 -9.59 7.67
N PHE A 161 -1.65 -9.31 7.86
CA PHE A 161 -0.79 -8.94 6.73
C PHE A 161 -0.59 -10.09 5.75
N MET A 162 -0.46 -11.34 6.22
CA MET A 162 -0.40 -12.50 5.33
C MET A 162 -1.60 -12.60 4.39
N GLU A 163 -2.80 -12.26 4.88
CA GLU A 163 -4.00 -12.22 4.05
C GLU A 163 -3.98 -11.02 3.09
N LYS A 164 -3.73 -9.82 3.60
CA LYS A 164 -3.77 -8.58 2.81
C LYS A 164 -2.69 -8.52 1.73
N GLU A 165 -1.55 -9.16 1.95
CA GLU A 165 -0.45 -9.22 0.99
C GLU A 165 -0.71 -10.18 -0.18
N ASN A 166 -1.79 -10.98 -0.15
CA ASN A 166 -2.14 -11.84 -1.29
C ASN A 166 -2.58 -11.05 -2.53
N ILE A 167 -2.92 -9.75 -2.38
CA ILE A 167 -3.22 -8.87 -3.50
C ILE A 167 -1.98 -8.54 -4.35
N LEU A 168 -0.77 -8.72 -3.79
CA LEU A 168 0.48 -8.34 -4.44
C LEU A 168 0.73 -9.20 -5.68
N THR A 169 0.92 -8.53 -6.80
CA THR A 169 1.29 -9.15 -8.07
C THR A 169 2.73 -9.64 -8.05
N ALA A 170 3.11 -10.50 -9.00
CA ALA A 170 4.49 -10.96 -9.14
C ALA A 170 5.50 -9.80 -9.28
N ARG A 171 5.11 -8.70 -9.92
CA ARG A 171 5.95 -7.51 -10.12
C ARG A 171 6.21 -6.77 -8.81
N GLU A 172 5.22 -6.74 -7.92
CA GLU A 172 5.30 -6.07 -6.63
C GLU A 172 6.06 -6.89 -5.59
N LYS A 173 6.22 -8.21 -5.78
CA LYS A 173 6.83 -9.10 -4.78
C LYS A 173 8.26 -8.75 -4.41
N LYS A 174 9.07 -8.14 -5.29
CA LYS A 174 10.40 -7.61 -4.91
C LYS A 174 10.35 -6.18 -4.39
N ILE A 175 9.55 -5.33 -5.04
CA ILE A 175 9.41 -3.92 -4.68
C ILE A 175 8.83 -3.76 -3.28
N TYR A 176 7.86 -4.59 -2.91
CA TYR A 176 7.18 -4.49 -1.64
C TYR A 176 8.14 -4.71 -0.45
N PRO A 177 8.89 -5.84 -0.35
CA PRO A 177 9.95 -6.00 0.65
C PRO A 177 10.97 -4.86 0.64
N TYR A 178 11.44 -4.43 -0.54
CA TYR A 178 12.37 -3.31 -0.66
C TYR A 178 11.86 -2.04 0.06
N VAL A 179 10.57 -1.74 -0.11
CA VAL A 179 9.92 -0.56 0.49
C VAL A 179 9.66 -0.75 1.99
N ILE A 180 9.06 -1.87 2.41
CA ILE A 180 8.64 -2.04 3.81
C ILE A 180 9.82 -2.22 4.77
N PHE A 181 10.94 -2.77 4.28
CA PHE A 181 12.20 -2.82 5.00
C PHE A 181 13.00 -1.51 4.88
N ASN A 182 12.55 -0.55 4.06
CA ASN A 182 13.16 0.76 3.86
C ASN A 182 14.63 0.66 3.43
N VAL A 183 14.91 -0.25 2.50
CA VAL A 183 16.26 -0.51 1.98
C VAL A 183 16.84 0.73 1.31
N ALA A 184 15.99 1.54 0.66
CA ALA A 184 16.37 2.79 0.01
C ALA A 184 17.11 3.79 0.91
N ASP A 185 16.87 3.77 2.23
CA ASP A 185 17.43 4.71 3.21
C ASP A 185 18.92 4.47 3.47
N ALA A 186 19.45 3.30 3.08
CA ALA A 186 20.88 3.02 3.09
C ALA A 186 21.65 3.75 1.97
N PHE A 187 20.94 4.32 0.99
CA PHE A 187 21.52 4.94 -0.20
C PHE A 187 21.28 6.46 -0.22
N PRO A 188 22.23 7.26 -0.72
CA PRO A 188 22.08 8.71 -0.75
C PRO A 188 21.09 9.18 -1.83
N GLY A 189 20.31 10.21 -1.49
CA GLY A 189 19.41 10.90 -2.42
C GLY A 189 18.00 10.31 -2.49
N GLN A 190 17.18 10.85 -3.39
CA GLN A 190 15.76 10.45 -3.53
C GLN A 190 15.51 9.38 -4.60
N LEU A 191 16.50 9.14 -5.47
CA LEU A 191 16.40 8.15 -6.55
C LEU A 191 16.24 6.71 -6.04
N PRO A 192 16.92 6.26 -4.96
CA PRO A 192 16.72 4.92 -4.40
C PRO A 192 15.27 4.60 -4.05
N HIS A 193 14.50 5.59 -3.62
CA HIS A 193 13.08 5.42 -3.27
C HIS A 193 12.15 5.31 -4.49
N ARG A 194 12.63 5.67 -5.68
CA ARG A 194 11.82 5.74 -6.92
C ARG A 194 12.28 4.80 -8.02
N TYR A 195 13.57 4.48 -8.05
CA TYR A 195 14.22 3.72 -9.13
C TYR A 195 15.22 2.72 -8.54
N PRO A 196 14.77 1.72 -7.76
CA PRO A 196 15.65 0.72 -7.15
C PRO A 196 16.47 -0.07 -8.17
N GLU A 197 15.98 -0.21 -9.41
CA GLU A 197 16.65 -0.90 -10.51
C GLU A 197 17.96 -0.24 -10.96
N THR A 198 18.19 1.02 -10.58
CA THR A 198 19.41 1.76 -10.90
C THR A 198 20.55 1.50 -9.92
N LEU A 199 20.26 0.82 -8.80
CA LEU A 199 21.22 0.57 -7.74
C LEU A 199 22.04 -0.69 -8.01
N PRO A 200 23.28 -0.77 -7.49
CA PRO A 200 24.06 -1.99 -7.54
C PRO A 200 23.36 -3.12 -6.79
N ARG A 201 23.06 -4.22 -7.49
CA ARG A 201 22.29 -5.36 -6.95
C ARG A 201 22.89 -5.94 -5.66
N GLU A 202 24.20 -6.18 -5.65
CA GLU A 202 24.89 -6.78 -4.50
C GLU A 202 24.72 -5.94 -3.23
N GLN A 203 24.85 -4.61 -3.34
CA GLN A 203 24.66 -3.70 -2.20
C GLN A 203 23.21 -3.67 -1.73
N VAL A 204 22.25 -3.74 -2.66
CA VAL A 204 20.81 -3.79 -2.34
C VAL A 204 20.47 -5.09 -1.60
N ASP A 205 21.00 -6.22 -2.06
CA ASP A 205 20.81 -7.54 -1.46
C ASP A 205 21.38 -7.58 -0.03
N GLU A 206 22.59 -7.04 0.19
CA GLU A 206 23.21 -6.91 1.52
C GLU A 206 22.39 -6.02 2.47
N CYS A 207 22.02 -4.81 2.01
CA CYS A 207 21.23 -3.87 2.81
C CYS A 207 19.85 -4.46 3.18
N PHE A 208 19.23 -5.19 2.26
CA PHE A 208 17.97 -5.88 2.53
C PHE A 208 18.13 -6.96 3.61
N LEU A 209 19.13 -7.83 3.50
CA LEU A 209 19.39 -8.87 4.49
C LEU A 209 19.71 -8.28 5.87
N GLU A 210 20.48 -7.19 5.93
CA GLU A 210 20.75 -6.49 7.20
C GLU A 210 19.44 -5.96 7.83
N ALA A 211 18.57 -5.34 7.03
CA ALA A 211 17.28 -4.85 7.50
C ALA A 211 16.36 -5.98 8.00
N VAL A 212 16.36 -7.14 7.33
CA VAL A 212 15.64 -8.35 7.77
C VAL A 212 16.18 -8.85 9.10
N CYS A 213 17.51 -8.99 9.24
CA CYS A 213 18.15 -9.43 10.48
C CYS A 213 17.87 -8.46 11.64
N ARG A 214 17.89 -7.15 11.38
CA ARG A 214 17.59 -6.11 12.38
C ARG A 214 16.16 -6.25 12.90
N LEU A 215 15.18 -6.44 12.01
CA LEU A 215 13.80 -6.67 12.42
C LEU A 215 13.62 -8.03 13.12
N ASN A 216 14.31 -9.07 12.66
CA ASN A 216 14.26 -10.39 13.28
C ASN A 216 14.74 -10.37 14.74
N ALA A 217 15.74 -9.53 15.05
CA ALA A 217 16.28 -9.34 16.39
C ALA A 217 15.47 -8.36 17.27
N ASP A 218 14.45 -7.69 16.73
CA ASP A 218 13.67 -6.68 17.46
C ASP A 218 12.65 -7.33 18.41
N ALA A 219 13.02 -7.44 19.69
CA ALA A 219 12.16 -7.97 20.74
C ALA A 219 10.89 -7.11 20.97
N GLY A 220 10.96 -5.81 20.71
CA GLY A 220 9.81 -4.91 20.81
C GLY A 220 8.80 -5.16 19.71
N PHE A 221 9.27 -5.47 18.50
CA PHE A 221 8.41 -5.90 17.40
C PHE A 221 7.75 -7.25 17.69
N TRP A 222 8.52 -8.27 18.10
CA TRP A 222 7.97 -9.62 18.29
C TRP A 222 7.13 -9.81 19.55
N ALA A 223 7.26 -8.91 20.53
CA ALA A 223 6.43 -8.87 21.73
C ALA A 223 6.23 -10.25 22.38
N ASP A 224 5.04 -10.84 22.27
CA ASP A 224 4.67 -12.12 22.88
C ASP A 224 5.12 -13.36 22.10
N LEU A 225 5.37 -13.23 20.80
CA LEU A 225 5.94 -14.31 19.98
C LEU A 225 7.40 -14.57 20.34
N GLY A 226 8.10 -13.54 20.82
CA GLY A 226 9.53 -13.59 21.14
C GLY A 226 10.43 -13.73 19.91
N CYS A 227 11.72 -13.53 20.12
CA CYS A 227 12.73 -13.78 19.09
C CYS A 227 12.99 -15.29 19.00
N THR A 228 13.24 -15.78 17.79
CA THR A 228 13.63 -17.17 17.52
C THR A 228 15.14 -17.25 17.25
N ASP A 229 15.75 -18.42 17.49
CA ASP A 229 17.18 -18.65 17.17
C ASP A 229 17.48 -18.54 15.66
N GLY A 230 16.45 -18.69 14.83
CA GLY A 230 16.53 -18.51 13.37
C GLY A 230 15.66 -17.36 12.87
N LEU A 231 15.53 -17.28 11.54
CA LEU A 231 14.61 -16.35 10.90
C LEU A 231 13.17 -16.74 11.22
N ASN A 232 12.40 -15.78 11.75
CA ASN A 232 11.00 -15.99 12.07
C ASN A 232 10.20 -16.40 10.81
N GLU A 233 9.27 -17.35 10.95
CA GLU A 233 8.50 -17.90 9.82
C GLU A 233 7.72 -16.84 9.03
N TYR A 234 7.30 -15.76 9.69
CA TYR A 234 6.62 -14.65 9.04
C TYR A 234 7.53 -13.83 8.12
N LEU A 235 8.85 -13.81 8.36
CA LEU A 235 9.81 -13.07 7.55
C LEU A 235 10.32 -13.86 6.34
N ILE A 236 10.32 -15.19 6.40
CA ILE A 236 10.80 -16.07 5.32
C ILE A 236 10.16 -15.70 3.97
N ARG A 237 8.86 -15.39 3.97
CA ARG A 237 8.13 -15.02 2.74
C ARG A 237 8.72 -13.80 2.05
N TYR A 238 9.15 -12.79 2.80
CA TYR A 238 9.71 -11.57 2.24
C TYR A 238 11.07 -11.82 1.63
N VAL A 239 11.88 -12.67 2.25
CA VAL A 239 13.17 -13.09 1.70
C VAL A 239 12.97 -13.85 0.39
N CYS A 240 12.08 -14.85 0.36
CA CYS A 240 11.75 -15.56 -0.87
C CYS A 240 11.24 -14.60 -1.95
N TRP A 241 10.28 -13.72 -1.63
CA TRP A 241 9.76 -12.76 -2.60
C TRP A 241 10.83 -11.83 -3.16
N PHE A 242 11.76 -11.36 -2.33
CA PHE A 242 12.81 -10.44 -2.76
C PHE A 242 13.83 -11.10 -3.69
N PHE A 243 14.24 -12.34 -3.40
CA PHE A 243 15.26 -13.04 -4.19
C PHE A 243 14.71 -13.83 -5.37
N ASP A 244 13.46 -14.32 -5.29
CA ASP A 244 12.83 -15.09 -6.38
C ASP A 244 12.26 -14.20 -7.50
N ASN A 245 12.21 -12.87 -7.27
CA ASN A 245 11.70 -11.91 -8.24
C ASN A 245 12.80 -10.93 -8.64
N GLU A 246 12.56 -10.18 -9.72
CA GLU A 246 13.45 -9.10 -10.16
C GLU A 246 12.72 -7.76 -10.13
N PHE A 247 13.50 -6.68 -10.00
CA PHE A 247 12.92 -5.35 -10.20
C PHE A 247 12.47 -5.30 -11.66
N SER A 248 11.20 -4.98 -11.87
CA SER A 248 10.61 -5.04 -13.20
C SER A 248 11.28 -4.01 -14.10
N GLN A 249 12.26 -4.44 -14.90
CA GLN A 249 12.89 -3.62 -15.92
C GLN A 249 11.86 -3.38 -17.03
N GLY A 250 11.22 -2.21 -17.02
CA GLY A 250 10.30 -1.75 -18.08
C GLY A 250 8.84 -1.60 -17.68
N ALA A 251 8.35 -2.24 -16.61
CA ALA A 251 6.97 -2.03 -16.14
C ALA A 251 6.81 -0.72 -15.38
N TYR A 252 7.88 -0.20 -14.77
CA TYR A 252 7.79 1.01 -13.96
C TYR A 252 7.41 2.24 -14.79
N LEU A 253 7.84 2.36 -16.06
CA LEU A 253 7.45 3.48 -16.90
C LEU A 253 6.02 3.36 -17.44
N GLU A 254 5.58 2.15 -17.82
CA GLU A 254 4.20 1.90 -18.31
C GLU A 254 3.15 1.89 -17.20
N GLU A 255 3.47 1.36 -16.02
CA GLU A 255 2.64 1.45 -14.81
C GLU A 255 2.70 2.86 -14.21
N TRP A 256 3.82 3.57 -14.29
CA TRP A 256 3.85 5.00 -13.96
C TRP A 256 3.03 5.82 -14.96
N ILE A 257 3.03 5.49 -16.26
CA ILE A 257 2.14 6.11 -17.26
C ILE A 257 0.67 5.76 -16.99
N ARG A 258 0.34 4.51 -16.62
CA ARG A 258 -1.03 4.10 -16.24
C ARG A 258 -1.48 4.73 -14.93
N GLU A 259 -0.68 4.68 -13.87
CA GLU A 259 -0.93 5.36 -12.60
C GLU A 259 -0.91 6.88 -12.76
N TRP A 260 -0.17 7.46 -13.70
CA TRP A 260 -0.22 8.89 -14.03
C TRP A 260 -1.48 9.23 -14.82
N MET A 261 -1.94 8.35 -15.72
CA MET A 261 -3.22 8.46 -16.43
C MET A 261 -4.41 8.28 -15.46
N ASP A 262 -4.32 7.37 -14.50
CA ASP A 262 -5.34 7.06 -13.50
C ASP A 262 -5.37 8.10 -12.37
N ARG A 263 -4.21 8.61 -11.94
CA ARG A 263 -4.11 9.78 -11.04
C ARG A 263 -4.65 11.06 -11.68
N ARG A 264 -4.56 11.19 -13.02
CA ARG A 264 -5.21 12.29 -13.78
C ARG A 264 -6.68 12.07 -14.09
N ARG A 265 -7.22 10.86 -13.88
CA ARG A 265 -8.68 10.60 -13.96
C ARG A 265 -9.42 11.01 -12.70
N THR A 266 -8.76 11.22 -11.55
CA THR A 266 -9.45 11.68 -10.31
C THR A 266 -8.79 12.80 -9.48
N PHE A 267 -7.63 13.38 -9.85
CA PHE A 267 -7.16 14.67 -9.26
C PHE A 267 -6.25 15.49 -10.20
N GLN A 268 -6.36 16.83 -10.19
CA GLN A 268 -5.51 17.77 -10.97
C GLN A 268 -4.77 18.78 -10.08
N ALA A 269 -3.45 18.93 -10.33
CA ALA A 269 -2.74 20.22 -10.32
C ALA A 269 -1.52 20.15 -11.29
N PRO A 270 -1.14 21.24 -12.02
CA PRO A 270 -0.12 21.17 -13.07
C PRO A 270 1.33 21.28 -12.54
N PRO A 271 2.33 20.91 -13.36
CA PRO A 271 3.69 20.57 -12.91
C PRO A 271 4.65 21.78 -12.93
N ALA A 272 5.77 21.71 -12.20
CA ALA A 272 6.95 22.49 -12.53
C ALA A 272 7.87 21.64 -13.44
N LYS A 273 7.74 21.81 -14.77
CA LYS A 273 8.68 21.24 -15.74
C LYS A 273 10.07 21.87 -15.55
N ASN A 274 11.12 21.10 -15.87
CA ASN A 274 12.43 21.64 -16.21
C ASN A 274 12.22 22.81 -17.19
N ARG A 275 12.53 24.01 -16.70
CA ARG A 275 12.44 25.23 -17.50
C ARG A 275 13.52 25.12 -18.56
N MET A 276 13.10 25.26 -19.81
CA MET A 276 14.02 25.46 -20.93
C MET A 276 14.90 26.68 -20.61
N GLU A 277 16.16 26.68 -21.02
CA GLU A 277 17.02 27.86 -20.82
C GLU A 277 16.43 29.07 -21.59
N LYS A 278 16.62 30.30 -21.10
CA LYS A 278 15.95 31.49 -21.65
C LYS A 278 16.22 31.66 -23.13
N ASP A 279 17.48 31.51 -23.50
CA ASP A 279 17.95 31.76 -24.85
C ASP A 279 17.45 30.70 -25.82
N GLU A 280 17.35 29.44 -25.35
CA GLU A 280 16.72 28.37 -26.10
C GLU A 280 15.21 28.62 -26.26
N ALA A 281 14.52 29.06 -25.20
CA ALA A 281 13.09 29.33 -25.25
C ALA A 281 12.74 30.51 -26.16
N VAL A 282 13.58 31.55 -26.19
CA VAL A 282 13.42 32.71 -27.08
C VAL A 282 13.67 32.31 -28.54
N ALA A 283 14.68 31.48 -28.81
CA ALA A 283 14.97 30.94 -30.14
C ALA A 283 13.83 30.05 -30.67
N VAL A 284 13.30 29.14 -29.85
CA VAL A 284 12.17 28.26 -30.22
C VAL A 284 10.90 29.06 -30.51
N MET A 285 10.71 30.22 -29.88
CA MET A 285 9.59 31.13 -30.13
C MET A 285 9.82 32.09 -31.32
N GLY A 286 10.97 32.00 -32.00
CA GLY A 286 11.33 32.88 -33.12
C GLY A 286 11.45 34.36 -32.72
N ILE A 287 11.85 34.62 -31.47
CA ILE A 287 12.06 35.96 -30.90
C ILE A 287 13.57 36.15 -30.69
N SER A 288 14.08 37.38 -30.66
CA SER A 288 15.47 37.64 -30.24
C SER A 288 15.53 38.00 -28.75
N ALA A 289 16.62 37.65 -28.06
CA ALA A 289 16.77 37.90 -26.62
C ALA A 289 16.62 39.39 -26.27
N HIS A 290 17.09 40.28 -27.15
CA HIS A 290 16.96 41.72 -26.99
C HIS A 290 15.51 42.20 -27.12
N ALA A 291 14.75 41.67 -28.09
CA ALA A 291 13.34 42.02 -28.29
C ALA A 291 12.46 41.55 -27.12
N PHE A 292 12.79 40.41 -26.48
CA PHE A 292 12.01 39.86 -25.36
C PHE A 292 11.92 40.80 -24.14
N SER A 293 12.93 41.65 -23.91
CA SER A 293 12.97 42.58 -22.75
C SER A 293 11.83 43.61 -22.75
N GLY A 294 11.25 43.90 -23.92
CA GLY A 294 10.11 44.81 -24.10
C GLY A 294 8.76 44.09 -24.20
N TYR A 295 8.70 42.75 -24.08
CA TYR A 295 7.45 42.01 -24.24
C TYR A 295 6.55 42.10 -23.01
N THR A 296 5.25 42.17 -23.25
CA THR A 296 4.21 42.00 -22.23
C THR A 296 3.59 40.61 -22.36
N VAL A 297 2.89 40.15 -21.32
CA VAL A 297 2.15 38.87 -21.35
C VAL A 297 1.18 38.81 -22.55
N LYS A 298 0.56 39.95 -22.91
CA LYS A 298 -0.38 40.06 -24.04
C LYS A 298 0.33 39.87 -25.39
N THR A 299 1.51 40.46 -25.58
CA THR A 299 2.26 40.32 -26.83
C THR A 299 2.89 38.93 -26.99
N LEU A 300 3.38 38.33 -25.91
CA LEU A 300 3.91 36.96 -25.90
C LEU A 300 2.83 35.92 -26.25
N THR A 301 1.63 36.04 -25.68
CA THR A 301 0.50 35.11 -25.95
C THR A 301 0.02 35.20 -27.41
N ARG A 302 0.04 36.40 -28.02
CA ARG A 302 -0.31 36.59 -29.43
C ARG A 302 0.69 35.89 -30.36
N GLN A 303 1.97 35.87 -30.00
CA GLN A 303 3.00 35.18 -30.77
C GLN A 303 2.86 33.65 -30.68
N TYR A 304 2.66 33.12 -29.47
CA TYR A 304 2.43 31.70 -29.23
C TYR A 304 1.26 31.15 -30.06
N ARG A 305 0.11 31.84 -30.07
CA ARG A 305 -1.07 31.41 -30.87
C ARG A 305 -0.79 31.36 -32.38
N ARG A 306 0.06 32.26 -32.88
CA ARG A 306 0.44 32.29 -34.31
C ARG A 306 1.30 31.09 -34.69
N MET A 307 2.22 30.71 -33.80
CA MET A 307 3.12 29.56 -34.02
C MET A 307 2.42 28.23 -33.77
N ALA A 308 1.59 28.14 -32.73
CA ALA A 308 0.83 26.94 -32.42
C ALA A 308 -0.11 26.52 -33.58
N ARG A 309 -0.70 27.48 -34.31
CA ARG A 309 -1.49 27.19 -35.52
C ARG A 309 -0.67 26.61 -36.68
N ARG A 310 0.62 26.92 -36.75
CA ARG A 310 1.53 26.44 -37.82
C ARG A 310 2.14 25.07 -37.48
N HIS A 311 2.37 24.79 -36.20
CA HIS A 311 2.99 23.54 -35.72
C HIS A 311 1.97 22.51 -35.20
N HIS A 312 0.67 22.75 -35.36
CA HIS A 312 -0.36 21.82 -34.87
C HIS A 312 -0.34 20.52 -35.70
N PRO A 313 -0.33 19.33 -35.06
CA PRO A 313 -0.28 18.05 -35.77
C PRO A 313 -1.42 17.84 -36.76
N ASP A 314 -2.64 18.31 -36.43
CA ASP A 314 -3.82 18.20 -37.30
C ASP A 314 -3.75 19.07 -38.58
N HIS A 315 -2.73 19.93 -38.71
CA HIS A 315 -2.44 20.68 -39.94
C HIS A 315 -1.11 20.25 -40.59
N GLY A 316 -0.61 19.05 -40.24
CA GLY A 316 0.63 18.47 -40.78
C GLY A 316 1.90 18.86 -40.00
N GLY A 317 1.78 19.31 -38.75
CA GLY A 317 2.91 19.70 -37.91
C GLY A 317 3.55 18.56 -37.11
N ASP A 318 4.83 18.72 -36.78
CA ASP A 318 5.61 17.78 -35.97
C ASP A 318 5.25 17.84 -34.46
N HIS A 319 4.97 16.67 -33.87
CA HIS A 319 4.55 16.51 -32.48
C HIS A 319 5.66 16.91 -31.48
N GLU A 320 6.93 16.64 -31.80
CA GLU A 320 8.04 17.05 -30.94
C GLU A 320 8.28 18.56 -30.98
N GLY A 321 8.19 19.17 -32.17
CA GLY A 321 8.20 20.62 -32.35
C GLY A 321 7.12 21.34 -31.54
N PHE A 322 5.92 20.76 -31.46
CA PHE A 322 4.82 21.32 -30.68
C PHE A 322 5.05 21.23 -29.16
N ILE A 323 5.62 20.11 -28.68
CA ILE A 323 5.98 19.94 -27.26
C ILE A 323 7.10 20.92 -26.86
N ARG A 324 8.10 21.14 -27.73
CA ARG A 324 9.16 22.14 -27.50
C ARG A 324 8.64 23.56 -27.46
N LEU A 325 7.74 23.93 -28.38
CA LEU A 325 7.09 25.26 -28.40
C LEU A 325 6.31 25.53 -27.11
N ASN A 326 5.59 24.53 -26.59
CA ASN A 326 4.83 24.66 -25.33
C ASN A 326 5.75 24.87 -24.12
N ARG A 327 6.88 24.15 -24.05
CA ARG A 327 7.87 24.33 -22.98
C ARG A 327 8.57 25.69 -23.03
N ALA A 328 8.84 26.20 -24.23
CA ALA A 328 9.43 27.53 -24.43
C ALA A 328 8.48 28.66 -23.95
N PHE A 329 7.19 28.58 -24.31
CA PHE A 329 6.19 29.55 -23.89
C PHE A 329 5.97 29.55 -22.36
N GLU A 330 5.85 28.37 -21.74
CA GLU A 330 5.69 28.23 -20.28
C GLU A 330 6.89 28.85 -19.52
N THR A 331 8.11 28.65 -20.03
CA THR A 331 9.34 29.20 -19.44
C THR A 331 9.36 30.73 -19.49
N LEU A 332 9.10 31.33 -20.65
CA LEU A 332 9.14 32.79 -20.83
C LEU A 332 8.01 33.52 -20.10
N LEU A 333 6.83 32.92 -20.06
CA LEU A 333 5.69 33.44 -19.31
C LEU A 333 5.97 33.48 -17.80
N ALA A 334 6.62 32.45 -17.27
CA ALA A 334 6.98 32.39 -15.86
C ALA A 334 8.07 33.42 -15.48
N ARG A 335 9.01 33.73 -16.39
CA ARG A 335 10.02 34.80 -16.19
C ARG A 335 9.42 36.20 -16.22
N LEU A 336 8.51 36.48 -17.16
CA LEU A 336 7.78 37.76 -17.19
C LEU A 336 6.91 37.99 -15.94
N ARG A 337 6.35 36.92 -15.36
CA ARG A 337 5.52 36.98 -14.14
C ARG A 337 6.32 37.08 -12.84
N SER A 338 7.59 36.67 -12.84
CA SER A 338 8.49 36.75 -11.68
C SER A 338 9.33 38.03 -11.65
N GLY A 339 9.23 38.90 -12.65
CA GLY A 339 9.94 40.18 -12.71
C GLY A 339 11.43 40.08 -13.07
N ILE A 340 11.96 38.86 -13.22
CA ILE A 340 13.34 38.58 -13.62
C ILE A 340 13.37 38.64 -15.16
N ARG A 341 13.72 39.82 -15.70
CA ARG A 341 13.68 40.09 -17.14
C ARG A 341 14.84 39.47 -17.91
#